data_AF-A0A9D8WEF8-F1
#
_entry.id   AF-A0A9D8WEF8-F1
#
_cell.length_a   1.000
_cell.length_b   1.000
_cell.length_c   1.000
_cell.angle_alpha   90.00
_cell.angle_beta   90.00
_cell.angle_gamma   90.00
#
_symmetry.space_group_name_H-M   'P 1'
#
loop_
_entity.id
_entity.type
_entity.pdbx_description
1 polymer ?
#
loop_
_entity_poly.entity_id
_entity_poly.type
_entity_poly.pdbx_seq_one_letter_code
_entity_poly.pdbx_strand_id
1 'polypeptide(L)'
;MRLFVSVLVALFAFTGAALADPFANFYGNTVKVTGAAGERSVYIDEGGSYSQKLPDGSTAEGKYEIDGETACFLGGEQPYCVPAQAREVGETWELTAPDGSTETATLVAGR
;
A
#
# COMPACT_ATOMS: atom_id res chain seq x y z
N MET A 1 33.92 -44.41 34.71
CA MET A 1 32.51 -44.38 35.18
C MET A 1 31.96 -42.99 34.90
N ARG A 2 30.81 -42.90 34.22
CA ARG A 2 29.89 -41.73 34.13
C ARG A 2 30.36 -40.59 33.21
N LEU A 3 30.00 -40.54 31.91
CA LEU A 3 28.69 -40.26 31.28
C LEU A 3 28.20 -38.80 31.38
N PHE A 4 28.10 -38.19 30.19
CA PHE A 4 27.15 -37.15 29.69
C PHE A 4 27.17 -35.79 30.44
N VAL A 5 27.03 -34.62 29.78
CA VAL A 5 25.96 -34.20 28.87
C VAL A 5 26.46 -33.00 28.04
N SER A 6 26.37 -33.10 26.71
CA SER A 6 26.46 -31.94 25.80
C SER A 6 25.12 -31.20 25.83
N VAL A 7 25.12 -29.95 26.27
CA VAL A 7 23.94 -29.07 26.18
C VAL A 7 23.95 -28.41 24.79
N LEU A 8 23.20 -29.00 23.86
CA LEU A 8 22.80 -28.33 22.62
C LEU A 8 21.72 -27.30 22.97
N VAL A 9 22.11 -26.03 23.04
CA VAL A 9 21.15 -24.92 23.06
C VAL A 9 20.62 -24.75 21.64
N ALA A 10 19.47 -25.34 21.35
CA ALA A 10 18.72 -25.06 20.14
C ALA A 10 18.21 -23.61 20.22
N LEU A 11 18.94 -22.70 19.57
CA LEU A 11 18.44 -21.38 19.23
C LEU A 11 17.30 -21.56 18.24
N PHE A 12 16.06 -21.62 18.75
CA PHE A 12 14.89 -21.39 17.94
C PHE A 12 14.93 -19.92 17.52
N ALA A 13 15.56 -19.65 16.39
CA ALA A 13 15.33 -18.41 15.67
C ALA A 13 13.83 -18.39 15.35
N PHE A 14 13.10 -17.53 16.04
CA PHE A 14 11.80 -17.06 15.55
C PHE A 14 12.07 -16.34 14.23
N THR A 15 12.11 -17.09 13.14
CA THR A 15 11.91 -16.54 11.80
C THR A 15 10.44 -16.18 11.73
N GLY A 16 10.06 -15.09 12.39
CA GLY A 16 8.82 -14.40 12.06
C GLY A 16 8.92 -14.10 10.57
N ALA A 17 8.06 -14.72 9.78
CA ALA A 17 7.88 -14.28 8.40
C ALA A 17 7.48 -12.81 8.50
N ALA A 18 8.41 -11.90 8.21
CA ALA A 18 8.05 -10.53 7.94
C ALA A 18 7.10 -10.61 6.76
N LEU A 19 5.81 -10.38 7.00
CA LEU A 19 4.86 -10.15 5.92
C LEU A 19 5.47 -9.00 5.12
N ALA A 20 5.84 -9.26 3.87
CA ALA A 20 6.38 -8.24 2.99
C ALA A 20 5.32 -7.14 2.90
N ASP A 21 5.71 -5.90 3.22
CA ASP A 21 4.80 -4.77 3.08
C ASP A 21 4.36 -4.67 1.61
N PRO A 22 3.08 -4.90 1.29
CA PRO A 22 2.61 -4.87 -0.10
C PRO A 22 2.77 -3.47 -0.70
N PHE A 23 2.89 -2.42 0.12
CA PHE A 23 3.00 -1.04 -0.33
C PHE A 23 4.45 -0.57 -0.50
N ALA A 24 5.45 -1.44 -0.26
CA ALA A 24 6.87 -1.08 -0.35
C ALA A 24 7.25 -0.37 -1.67
N ASN A 25 6.71 -0.83 -2.80
CA ASN A 25 6.98 -0.22 -4.12
C ASN A 25 6.20 1.07 -4.40
N PHE A 26 5.17 1.38 -3.60
CA PHE A 26 4.42 2.62 -3.73
C PHE A 26 5.17 3.78 -3.08
N TYR A 27 5.97 3.51 -2.04
CA TYR A 27 6.76 4.53 -1.37
C TYR A 27 7.80 5.14 -2.32
N GLY A 28 7.78 6.47 -2.44
CA GLY A 28 8.64 7.19 -3.39
C GLY A 28 8.13 7.24 -4.83
N ASN A 29 7.04 6.54 -5.15
CA ASN A 29 6.41 6.49 -6.45
C ASN A 29 4.99 7.09 -6.40
N THR A 30 4.39 7.33 -7.57
CA THR A 30 3.07 7.95 -7.69
C THR A 30 2.09 6.98 -8.34
N VAL A 31 0.89 6.87 -7.78
CA VAL A 31 -0.23 6.21 -8.46
C VAL A 31 -0.99 7.26 -9.26
N LYS A 32 -0.93 7.15 -10.59
CA LYS A 32 -1.79 7.95 -11.48
C LYS A 32 -3.11 7.23 -11.66
N VAL A 33 -4.21 7.89 -11.30
CA VAL A 33 -5.56 7.35 -11.47
C VAL A 33 -6.31 8.18 -12.49
N THR A 34 -6.79 7.53 -13.54
CA THR A 34 -7.55 8.15 -14.62
C THR A 34 -8.96 7.60 -14.63
N GLY A 35 -9.94 8.49 -14.53
CA GLY A 35 -11.37 8.18 -14.62
C GLY A 35 -12.13 9.24 -15.41
N ALA A 36 -13.46 9.10 -15.46
CA ALA A 36 -14.32 10.07 -16.15
C ALA A 36 -14.23 11.49 -15.55
N ALA A 37 -13.89 11.60 -14.26
CA ALA A 37 -13.68 12.86 -13.55
C ALA A 37 -12.33 13.53 -13.87
N GLY A 38 -11.42 12.86 -14.57
CA GLY A 38 -10.08 13.34 -14.90
C GLY A 38 -8.96 12.47 -14.31
N GLU A 39 -7.72 12.94 -14.46
CA GLU A 39 -6.53 12.30 -13.89
C GLU A 39 -6.20 12.92 -12.53
N ARG A 40 -6.02 12.07 -11.51
CA ARG A 40 -5.44 12.46 -10.22
C ARG A 40 -4.17 11.68 -9.96
N SER A 41 -3.27 12.28 -9.18
CA SER A 41 -2.03 11.63 -8.72
C SER A 41 -2.12 11.39 -7.23
N VAL A 42 -1.83 10.16 -6.78
CA VAL A 42 -1.84 9.76 -5.37
C VAL A 42 -0.43 9.37 -4.97
N TYR A 43 0.07 9.97 -3.91
CA TYR A 43 1.38 9.69 -3.32
C TYR A 43 1.18 9.09 -1.94
N ILE A 44 1.72 7.89 -1.72
CA ILE A 44 1.56 7.11 -0.49
C ILE A 44 2.89 7.14 0.26
N ASP A 45 2.86 7.60 1.51
CA ASP A 45 4.03 7.72 2.37
C ASP A 45 4.18 6.49 3.28
N GLU A 46 5.42 6.04 3.47
CA GLU A 46 5.78 5.06 4.50
C GLU A 46 5.49 5.70 5.88
N GLY A 47 4.38 5.29 6.52
CA GLY A 47 3.89 5.90 7.76
C GLY A 47 2.39 6.19 7.82
N GLY A 48 1.59 5.62 6.91
CA GLY A 48 0.13 5.66 7.00
C GLY A 48 -0.46 7.01 6.57
N SER A 49 0.26 7.79 5.76
CA SER A 49 -0.22 9.06 5.22
C SER A 49 -0.21 9.01 3.69
N TYR A 50 -1.07 9.80 3.07
CA TYR A 50 -1.06 9.95 1.62
C TYR A 50 -1.47 11.38 1.24
N SER A 51 -1.03 11.80 0.06
CA SER A 51 -1.47 13.04 -0.57
C SER A 51 -2.02 12.75 -1.95
N GLN A 52 -2.93 13.61 -2.41
CA GLN A 52 -3.52 13.55 -3.74
C GLN A 52 -3.43 14.92 -4.39
N LYS A 53 -3.10 14.94 -5.67
CA LYS A 53 -3.32 16.08 -6.55
C LYS A 53 -4.52 15.80 -7.43
N LEU A 54 -5.55 16.62 -7.31
CA LEU A 54 -6.81 16.49 -8.04
C LEU A 54 -6.72 17.12 -9.43
N PRO A 55 -7.67 16.80 -10.34
CA PRO A 55 -7.67 17.34 -11.70
C PRO A 55 -7.73 18.87 -11.77
N ASP A 56 -8.32 19.52 -10.77
CA ASP A 56 -8.40 20.98 -10.65
C ASP A 56 -7.10 21.63 -10.14
N GLY A 57 -6.06 20.82 -9.86
CA GLY A 57 -4.76 21.24 -9.36
C GLY A 57 -4.71 21.40 -7.84
N SER A 58 -5.83 21.26 -7.13
CA SER A 58 -5.85 21.29 -5.67
C SER A 58 -5.22 20.03 -5.08
N THR A 59 -4.84 20.11 -3.81
CA THR A 59 -4.25 18.99 -3.06
C THR A 59 -5.12 18.59 -1.89
N ALA A 60 -5.28 17.29 -1.70
CA ALA A 60 -5.92 16.70 -0.52
C ALA A 60 -4.94 15.77 0.19
N GLU A 61 -5.00 15.71 1.51
CA GLU A 61 -4.16 14.84 2.33
C GLU A 61 -5.05 13.95 3.20
N GLY A 62 -4.55 12.78 3.56
CA GLY A 62 -5.28 11.86 4.41
C GLY A 62 -4.39 10.80 5.06
N LYS A 63 -5.05 9.90 5.80
CA LYS A 63 -4.44 8.74 6.43
C LYS A 63 -4.90 7.46 5.75
N TYR A 64 -4.02 6.46 5.72
CA TYR A 64 -4.37 5.12 5.31
C TYR A 64 -3.86 4.11 6.32
N GLU A 65 -4.55 2.98 6.41
CA GLU A 65 -4.17 1.85 7.24
C GLU A 65 -4.19 0.58 6.38
N ILE A 66 -3.31 -0.37 6.69
CA ILE A 66 -3.31 -1.70 6.07
C ILE A 66 -3.75 -2.70 7.15
N ASP A 67 -4.84 -3.42 6.89
CA ASP A 67 -5.34 -4.50 7.71
C ASP A 67 -5.36 -5.80 6.89
N GLY A 68 -4.34 -6.63 7.11
CA GLY A 68 -4.13 -7.88 6.37
C GLY A 68 -4.01 -7.65 4.87
N GLU A 69 -5.02 -8.10 4.12
CA GLU A 69 -5.06 -8.04 2.64
C GLU A 69 -5.79 -6.78 2.12
N THR A 70 -6.14 -5.83 2.98
CA THR A 70 -6.91 -4.63 2.61
C THR A 70 -6.19 -3.37 3.08
N ALA A 71 -6.14 -2.34 2.22
CA ALA A 71 -5.71 -1.00 2.57
C ALA A 71 -6.91 -0.06 2.54
N CYS A 72 -7.13 0.70 3.61
CA CYS A 72 -8.27 1.62 3.76
C CYS A 72 -7.79 3.07 3.86
N PHE A 73 -8.25 3.90 2.93
CA PHE A 73 -7.99 5.34 2.88
C PHE A 73 -9.10 6.10 3.61
N LEU A 74 -8.73 6.91 4.60
CA LEU A 74 -9.62 7.48 5.61
C LEU A 74 -9.99 8.95 5.35
N GLY A 75 -9.66 9.50 4.18
CA GLY A 75 -9.86 10.92 3.87
C GLY A 75 -11.29 11.34 3.49
N GLY A 76 -12.19 10.39 3.23
CA GLY A 76 -13.58 10.64 2.86
C GLY A 76 -14.57 10.53 4.02
N GLU A 77 -15.86 10.73 3.76
CA GLU A 77 -16.94 10.49 4.75
C GLU A 77 -16.98 9.03 5.23
N GLN A 78 -16.60 8.11 4.34
CA GLN A 78 -16.45 6.69 4.63
C GLN A 78 -15.05 6.23 4.18
N PRO A 79 -14.42 5.27 4.88
CA PRO A 79 -13.17 4.67 4.44
C PRO A 79 -13.32 4.06 3.04
N TYR A 80 -12.39 4.38 2.15
CA TYR A 80 -12.28 3.74 0.86
C TYR A 80 -11.25 2.62 0.93
N CYS A 81 -11.71 1.38 0.89
CA CYS A 81 -10.86 0.20 1.06
C CYS A 81 -10.62 -0.51 -0.28
N VAL A 82 -9.36 -0.88 -0.53
CA VAL A 82 -8.90 -1.60 -1.73
C VAL A 82 -8.01 -2.78 -1.32
N PRO A 83 -7.83 -3.79 -2.20
CA PRO A 83 -6.88 -4.86 -1.94
C PRO A 83 -5.46 -4.31 -1.72
N ALA A 84 -4.80 -4.71 -0.63
CA ALA A 84 -3.41 -4.40 -0.34
C ALA A 84 -2.50 -5.32 -1.15
N GLN A 85 -2.42 -5.07 -2.45
CA GLN A 85 -1.63 -5.88 -3.39
C GLN A 85 -0.34 -5.16 -3.77
N ALA A 86 0.77 -5.90 -3.78
CA ALA A 86 2.02 -5.41 -4.33
C ALA A 86 1.87 -5.07 -5.82
N ARG A 87 2.46 -3.95 -6.22
CA ARG A 87 2.48 -3.47 -7.60
C ARG A 87 3.89 -3.09 -8.01
N GLU A 88 4.18 -3.21 -9.29
CA GLU A 88 5.45 -2.79 -9.87
C GLU A 88 5.32 -1.47 -10.63
N VAL A 89 6.40 -0.71 -10.70
CA VAL A 89 6.42 0.52 -11.52
C VAL A 89 6.18 0.17 -12.99
N GLY A 90 5.25 0.89 -13.61
CA GLY A 90 4.73 0.64 -14.96
C GLY A 90 3.52 -0.30 -15.00
N GLU A 91 3.19 -0.97 -13.89
CA GLU A 91 1.99 -1.79 -13.79
C GLU A 91 0.73 -0.92 -13.83
N THR A 92 -0.31 -1.44 -14.49
CA THR A 92 -1.62 -0.80 -14.60
C THR A 92 -2.70 -1.77 -14.16
N TRP A 93 -3.67 -1.30 -13.37
CA TRP A 93 -4.77 -2.10 -12.85
C TRP A 93 -6.06 -1.28 -12.78
N GLU A 94 -7.19 -1.96 -12.61
CA GLU A 94 -8.50 -1.32 -12.42
C GLU A 94 -8.79 -1.06 -10.94
N LEU A 95 -9.41 0.07 -10.67
CA LEU A 95 -9.98 0.44 -9.38
C LEU A 95 -11.49 0.63 -9.54
N THR A 96 -12.24 0.28 -8.51
CA THR A 96 -13.65 0.69 -8.38
C THR A 96 -13.70 1.90 -7.46
N ALA A 97 -14.11 3.05 -7.96
CA ALA A 97 -14.28 4.26 -7.17
C ALA A 97 -15.45 4.11 -6.17
N PRO A 98 -15.53 4.96 -5.13
CA PRO A 98 -16.62 4.91 -4.16
C PRO A 98 -18.03 5.08 -4.75
N ASP A 99 -18.14 5.74 -5.91
CA ASP A 99 -19.40 5.90 -6.64
C ASP A 99 -19.77 4.68 -7.51
N GLY A 100 -18.93 3.63 -7.49
CA GLY A 100 -19.10 2.40 -8.26
C GLY A 100 -18.54 2.46 -9.68
N SER A 101 -18.00 3.60 -10.13
CA SER A 101 -17.37 3.70 -11.44
C SER A 101 -16.00 3.00 -11.49
N THR A 102 -15.60 2.56 -12.68
CA THR A 102 -14.27 1.97 -12.90
C THR A 102 -13.27 3.06 -13.28
N GLU A 103 -12.11 3.03 -12.64
CA GLU A 103 -10.97 3.88 -12.91
C GLU A 103 -9.74 3.03 -13.26
N THR A 104 -8.80 3.61 -13.98
CA THR A 104 -7.52 2.97 -14.30
C THR A 104 -6.42 3.57 -13.45
N ALA A 105 -5.67 2.74 -12.74
CA ALA A 105 -4.53 3.16 -11.94
C ALA A 105 -3.22 2.63 -12.55
N THR A 106 -2.19 3.45 -12.56
CA THR A 106 -0.83 3.08 -13.00
C THR A 106 0.17 3.54 -11.96
N LEU A 107 1.08 2.66 -11.54
CA LEU A 107 2.19 3.03 -10.67
C LEU A 107 3.32 3.61 -11.53
N VAL A 108 3.69 4.87 -11.32
CA VAL A 108 4.74 5.57 -12.07
C VAL A 108 5.92 5.91 -11.18
N ALA A 109 7.11 5.91 -11.76
CA ALA A 109 8.34 6.21 -11.05
C ALA A 109 8.35 7.67 -10.56
N GLY A 110 8.71 7.87 -9.29
CA GLY A 110 8.87 9.19 -8.69
C GLY A 110 7.56 9.89 -8.34
N ARG A 111 7.69 11.12 -7.82
CA ARG A 111 6.56 11.98 -7.42
C ARG A 111 6.06 12.86 -8.55
#